data_AF-A0A7W1UVY3-F1
#
_entry.id   AF-A0A7W1UVY3-F1
#
_cell.length_a   1.000
_cell.length_b   1.000
_cell.length_c   1.000
_cell.angle_alpha   90.00
_cell.angle_beta   90.00
_cell.angle_gamma   90.00
#
_symmetry.space_group_name_H-M   'P 1'
#
loop_
_entity.id
_entity.type
_entity.pdbx_description
1 polymer ?
#
loop_
_entity_poly.entity_id
_entity_poly.type
_entity_poly.pdbx_seq_one_letter_code
_entity_poly.pdbx_strand_id
1 'polypeptide(L)'
;MSITISLPDGSERSLEEPATPADVAASIGRGLAKAAVAAVVDGEEVDLGAPLHGGEQVAIVTADSAAGRDVLRHSTAHVMAQAVTQLFQGAKFSIGPAIENGFYYDFELPGGRTFSEQDLETIDGRMRQIVQADQHFERSEMSLEEGLQ
;
A
#
# COMPACT_ATOMS: atom_id res chain seq x y z
N MET A 1 -24.76 10.52 -8.06
CA MET A 1 -24.73 11.97 -7.78
C MET A 1 -23.29 12.38 -7.99
N SER A 2 -23.03 13.62 -8.39
CA SER A 2 -21.65 14.06 -8.68
C SER A 2 -21.08 14.80 -7.48
N ILE A 3 -19.87 14.44 -7.05
CA ILE A 3 -19.09 15.21 -6.08
C ILE A 3 -18.11 16.13 -6.81
N THR A 4 -17.63 17.17 -6.13
CA THR A 4 -16.58 18.05 -6.63
C THR A 4 -15.42 18.05 -5.65
N ILE A 5 -14.20 17.90 -6.14
CA ILE A 5 -12.96 17.95 -5.35
C ILE A 5 -12.04 19.04 -5.88
N SER A 6 -11.09 19.47 -5.05
CA SER A 6 -10.05 20.44 -5.42
C SER A 6 -8.68 19.77 -5.55
N LEU A 7 -7.89 20.19 -6.53
CA LEU A 7 -6.52 19.74 -6.76
C LEU A 7 -5.50 20.78 -6.26
N PRO A 8 -4.23 20.41 -6.05
CA PRO A 8 -3.20 21.34 -5.54
C PRO A 8 -2.89 22.53 -6.46
N ASP A 9 -3.20 22.40 -7.76
CA ASP A 9 -3.08 23.49 -8.74
C ASP A 9 -4.25 24.49 -8.68
N GLY A 10 -5.20 24.28 -7.76
CA GLY A 10 -6.41 25.08 -7.62
C GLY A 10 -7.51 24.72 -8.62
N SER A 11 -7.30 23.74 -9.49
CA SER A 11 -8.35 23.27 -10.38
C SER A 11 -9.31 22.32 -9.66
N GLU A 12 -10.57 22.31 -10.08
CA GLU A 12 -11.59 21.41 -9.55
C GLU A 12 -11.84 20.24 -10.51
N ARG A 13 -12.32 19.13 -9.97
CA ARG A 13 -12.80 17.98 -10.74
C ARG A 13 -14.15 17.53 -10.21
N SER A 14 -15.04 17.19 -11.13
CA SER A 14 -16.31 16.57 -10.81
C SER A 14 -16.27 15.09 -11.16
N LEU A 15 -16.71 14.24 -10.22
CA LEU A 15 -16.69 12.78 -10.32
C LEU A 15 -18.06 12.23 -9.94
N GLU A 16 -18.48 11.14 -10.59
CA GLU A 16 -19.69 10.42 -10.21
C GLU A 16 -19.42 9.53 -9.00
N GLU A 17 -20.39 9.47 -8.08
CA GLU A 17 -20.31 8.57 -6.93
C GLU A 17 -20.62 7.11 -7.29
N PRO A 18 -19.96 6.14 -6.62
CA PRO A 18 -18.88 6.33 -5.66
C PRO A 18 -17.57 6.75 -6.33
N ALA A 19 -16.81 7.64 -5.69
CA ALA A 19 -15.56 8.18 -6.21
C ALA A 19 -14.41 7.94 -5.22
N THR A 20 -13.21 7.74 -5.77
CA THR A 20 -11.98 7.44 -5.02
C THR A 20 -10.80 8.26 -5.52
N PRO A 21 -9.67 8.33 -4.80
CA PRO A 21 -8.46 8.93 -5.33
C PRO A 21 -7.94 8.26 -6.62
N ALA A 22 -8.20 6.96 -6.83
CA ALA A 22 -7.91 6.30 -8.11
C ALA A 22 -8.70 6.95 -9.26
N ASP A 23 -9.97 7.26 -9.05
CA ASP A 23 -10.83 7.92 -10.04
C ASP A 23 -10.37 9.35 -10.32
N VAL A 24 -9.92 10.07 -9.28
CA VAL A 24 -9.30 11.40 -9.42
C VAL A 24 -8.08 11.30 -10.35
N ALA A 25 -7.16 10.36 -10.10
CA ALA A 25 -5.98 10.16 -10.93
C ALA A 25 -6.35 9.78 -12.39
N ALA A 26 -7.36 8.92 -12.57
CA ALA A 26 -7.88 8.55 -13.88
C ALA A 26 -8.50 9.72 -14.64
N SER A 27 -9.22 10.61 -13.96
CA SER A 27 -9.82 11.82 -14.55
C SER A 27 -8.79 12.83 -15.05
N ILE A 28 -7.61 12.87 -14.43
CA ILE A 28 -6.50 13.73 -14.84
C ILE A 28 -5.78 13.13 -16.06
N GLY A 29 -5.57 11.81 -16.05
CA GLY A 29 -5.11 11.10 -17.23
C GLY A 29 -4.48 9.74 -16.93
N ARG A 30 -4.45 8.88 -17.95
CA ARG A 30 -3.94 7.50 -17.85
C ARG A 30 -2.51 7.39 -17.30
N GLY A 31 -1.66 8.39 -17.56
CA GLY A 31 -0.30 8.42 -17.04
C GLY A 31 -0.26 8.53 -15.52
N LEU A 32 -1.04 9.47 -14.96
CA LEU A 32 -1.13 9.66 -13.52
C LEU A 32 -1.84 8.48 -12.85
N ALA A 33 -2.92 7.99 -13.45
CA ALA A 33 -3.62 6.79 -12.97
C ALA A 33 -2.70 5.58 -12.79
N LYS A 34 -1.77 5.38 -13.73
CA LYS A 34 -0.77 4.31 -13.66
C LYS A 34 0.34 4.57 -12.64
N ALA A 35 0.66 5.84 -12.38
CA ALA A 35 1.75 6.24 -11.49
C ALA A 35 1.32 6.42 -10.03
N ALA A 36 0.01 6.53 -9.77
CA ALA A 36 -0.55 6.72 -8.46
C ALA A 36 -0.28 5.50 -7.56
N VAL A 37 0.15 5.76 -6.33
CA VAL A 37 0.38 4.72 -5.30
C VAL A 37 -0.43 4.96 -4.03
N ALA A 38 -0.81 6.21 -3.77
CA ALA A 38 -1.62 6.65 -2.64
C ALA A 38 -2.19 8.05 -2.94
N ALA A 39 -2.87 8.66 -1.98
CA ALA A 39 -3.28 10.05 -2.05
C ALA A 39 -3.17 10.74 -0.69
N VAL A 40 -3.20 12.07 -0.71
CA VAL A 40 -3.44 12.91 0.46
C VAL A 40 -4.80 13.57 0.28
N VAL A 41 -5.70 13.36 1.23
CA VAL A 41 -7.05 13.94 1.27
C VAL A 41 -7.15 14.83 2.50
N ASP A 42 -7.37 16.12 2.31
CA ASP A 42 -7.43 17.13 3.38
C ASP A 42 -6.24 17.09 4.38
N GLY A 43 -5.06 16.72 3.86
CA GLY A 43 -3.81 16.63 4.64
C GLY A 43 -3.52 15.26 5.24
N GLU A 44 -4.42 14.29 5.10
CA GLU A 44 -4.23 12.92 5.59
C GLU A 44 -3.89 11.94 4.46
N GLU A 45 -2.90 11.06 4.69
CA GLU A 45 -2.53 10.02 3.73
C GLU A 45 -3.55 8.88 3.72
N VAL A 46 -4.05 8.54 2.54
CA VAL A 46 -5.05 7.50 2.32
C VAL A 46 -4.67 6.60 1.14
N ASP A 47 -5.20 5.37 1.13
CA ASP A 47 -5.07 4.48 -0.02
C ASP A 47 -5.95 4.94 -1.19
N LEU A 48 -5.68 4.38 -2.37
CA LEU A 48 -6.37 4.79 -3.61
C LEU A 48 -7.83 4.36 -3.69
N GLY A 49 -8.28 3.44 -2.83
CA GLY A 49 -9.66 2.98 -2.74
C GLY A 49 -10.49 3.69 -1.67
N ALA A 50 -9.90 4.64 -0.93
CA ALA A 50 -10.61 5.41 0.08
C ALA A 50 -11.81 6.16 -0.54
N PRO A 51 -13.00 6.11 0.09
CA PRO A 51 -14.17 6.83 -0.41
C PRO A 51 -13.98 8.33 -0.30
N LEU A 52 -14.43 9.07 -1.32
CA LEU A 52 -14.53 10.53 -1.32
C LEU A 52 -15.99 10.98 -1.17
N HIS A 53 -16.20 12.11 -0.51
CA HIS A 53 -17.52 12.64 -0.14
C HIS A 53 -17.84 14.02 -0.73
N GLY A 54 -16.87 14.68 -1.38
CA GLY A 54 -17.00 15.99 -2.00
C GLY A 54 -16.57 17.13 -1.08
N GLY A 55 -15.98 18.15 -1.69
CA GLY A 55 -15.41 19.32 -1.02
C GLY A 55 -13.96 19.10 -0.58
N GLU A 56 -13.43 17.87 -0.63
CA GLU A 56 -12.07 17.59 -0.19
C GLU A 56 -11.01 18.14 -1.17
N GLN A 57 -9.85 18.46 -0.63
CA GLN A 57 -8.62 18.69 -1.38
C GLN A 57 -7.88 17.37 -1.55
N VAL A 58 -7.63 16.96 -2.80
CA VAL A 58 -6.99 15.68 -3.12
C VAL A 58 -5.68 15.90 -3.86
N ALA A 59 -4.59 15.36 -3.32
CA ALA A 59 -3.29 15.29 -3.98
C ALA A 59 -2.90 13.83 -4.25
N ILE A 60 -2.61 13.49 -5.52
CA ILE A 60 -2.16 12.15 -5.87
C ILE A 60 -0.69 11.98 -5.51
N VAL A 61 -0.37 10.90 -4.79
CA VAL A 61 1.00 10.53 -4.44
C VAL A 61 1.50 9.53 -5.47
N THR A 62 2.65 9.84 -6.07
CA THR A 62 3.33 9.00 -7.06
C THR A 62 4.62 8.40 -6.49
N ALA A 63 5.06 7.29 -7.09
CA ALA A 63 6.21 6.49 -6.64
C ALA A 63 7.55 7.26 -6.55
N ASP A 64 7.70 8.37 -7.26
CA ASP A 64 8.90 9.21 -7.30
C ASP A 64 8.97 10.22 -6.16
N SER A 65 7.85 10.47 -5.46
CA SER A 65 7.80 11.34 -4.28
C SER A 65 8.34 10.63 -3.02
N ALA A 66 8.77 11.41 -2.02
CA ALA A 66 9.25 10.85 -0.75
C ALA A 66 8.18 9.98 -0.06
N ALA A 67 6.94 10.48 0.01
CA ALA A 67 5.79 9.74 0.55
C ALA A 67 5.50 8.47 -0.26
N GLY A 68 5.51 8.55 -1.60
CA GLY A 68 5.28 7.39 -2.44
C GLY A 68 6.36 6.31 -2.30
N ARG A 69 7.63 6.71 -2.08
CA ARG A 69 8.69 5.75 -1.77
C ARG A 69 8.52 5.09 -0.41
N ASP A 70 7.98 5.82 0.57
CA ASP A 70 7.65 5.25 1.88
C ASP A 70 6.54 4.21 1.78
N VAL A 71 5.45 4.54 1.08
CA VAL A 71 4.35 3.62 0.75
C VAL A 71 4.89 2.35 0.08
N LEU A 72 5.71 2.49 -0.98
CA LEU A 72 6.27 1.34 -1.68
C LEU A 72 7.16 0.46 -0.78
N ARG A 73 7.97 1.06 0.10
CA ARG A 73 8.80 0.31 1.06
C ARG A 73 7.94 -0.47 2.04
N HIS A 74 6.89 0.16 2.57
CA HIS A 74 5.97 -0.48 3.48
C HIS A 74 5.22 -1.63 2.79
N SER A 75 4.66 -1.42 1.60
CA SER A 75 4.02 -2.49 0.82
C SER A 75 5.00 -3.64 0.51
N THR A 76 6.28 -3.34 0.27
CA THR A 76 7.28 -4.39 0.04
C THR A 76 7.56 -5.22 1.32
N ALA A 77 7.46 -4.61 2.51
CA ALA A 77 7.51 -5.35 3.77
C ALA A 77 6.35 -6.35 3.90
N HIS A 78 5.14 -5.97 3.50
CA HIS A 78 3.99 -6.88 3.45
C HIS A 78 4.21 -8.05 2.47
N VAL A 79 4.79 -7.79 1.30
CA VAL A 79 5.16 -8.84 0.34
C VAL A 79 6.19 -9.81 0.93
N MET A 80 7.16 -9.31 1.70
CA MET A 80 8.12 -10.16 2.41
C MET A 80 7.43 -11.02 3.48
N ALA A 81 6.50 -10.47 4.25
CA ALA A 81 5.74 -11.22 5.24
C ALA A 81 4.93 -12.35 4.61
N GLN A 82 4.24 -12.09 3.50
CA GLN A 82 3.54 -13.12 2.74
C GLN A 82 4.50 -14.20 2.20
N ALA A 83 5.66 -13.80 1.66
CA ALA A 83 6.66 -14.75 1.15
C ALA A 83 7.18 -15.67 2.27
N VAL A 84 7.57 -15.10 3.41
CA VAL A 84 8.11 -15.84 4.55
C VAL A 84 7.08 -16.80 5.13
N THR A 85 5.84 -16.34 5.37
CA THR A 85 4.79 -17.20 5.94
C THR A 85 4.40 -18.37 5.03
N GLN A 86 4.55 -18.23 3.71
CA GLN A 86 4.33 -19.33 2.76
C GLN A 86 5.49 -20.34 2.75
N LEU A 87 6.73 -19.86 2.80
CA LEU A 87 7.95 -20.69 2.74
C LEU A 87 8.26 -21.38 4.08
N PHE A 88 8.00 -20.70 5.20
CA PHE A 88 8.34 -21.14 6.54
C PHE A 88 7.06 -21.34 7.34
N GLN A 89 6.43 -22.49 7.15
CA GLN A 89 5.16 -22.82 7.80
C GLN A 89 5.27 -22.72 9.33
N GLY A 90 4.37 -21.94 9.95
CA GLY A 90 4.38 -21.65 11.37
C GLY A 90 5.26 -20.45 11.78
N ALA A 91 5.87 -19.75 10.83
CA ALA A 91 6.51 -18.46 11.09
C ALA A 91 5.47 -17.45 11.59
N LYS A 92 5.84 -16.70 12.62
CA LYS A 92 5.08 -15.55 13.12
C LYS A 92 5.85 -14.28 12.79
N PHE A 93 5.12 -13.20 12.53
CA PHE A 93 5.71 -11.90 12.25
C PHE A 93 5.21 -10.88 13.27
N SER A 94 6.02 -9.85 13.50
CA SER A 94 5.67 -8.76 14.41
C SER A 94 5.60 -7.43 13.64
N ILE A 95 6.64 -6.60 13.74
CA ILE A 95 6.66 -5.26 13.14
C ILE A 95 7.52 -5.28 11.88
N GLY A 96 7.05 -4.61 10.83
CA GLY A 96 7.79 -4.45 9.58
C GLY A 96 7.67 -3.04 9.01
N PRO A 97 8.39 -2.04 9.56
CA PRO A 97 8.23 -0.66 9.16
C PRO A 97 9.04 -0.35 7.89
N ALA A 98 8.58 0.66 7.15
CA ALA A 98 9.45 1.36 6.22
C ALA A 98 10.51 2.17 6.99
N ILE A 99 11.70 2.29 6.41
CA ILE A 99 12.81 3.10 6.93
C ILE A 99 13.41 3.96 5.82
N GLU A 100 14.25 4.92 6.17
CA GLU A 100 14.79 5.94 5.25
C GLU A 100 15.33 5.36 3.93
N ASN A 101 15.97 4.19 3.99
CA ASN A 101 16.62 3.54 2.83
C ASN A 101 16.15 2.11 2.57
N GLY A 102 14.98 1.70 3.08
CA GLY A 102 14.49 0.35 2.89
C GLY A 102 13.30 0.02 3.80
N PHE A 103 13.25 -1.22 4.25
CA PHE A 103 12.31 -1.73 5.23
C PHE A 103 12.98 -2.92 5.93
N TYR A 104 12.43 -3.36 7.06
CA TYR A 104 12.77 -4.63 7.67
C TYR A 104 11.49 -5.33 8.14
N TYR A 105 11.61 -6.56 8.61
CA TYR A 105 10.52 -7.27 9.28
C TYR A 105 11.09 -8.25 10.31
N ASP A 106 10.54 -8.22 11.52
CA ASP A 106 10.87 -9.17 12.58
C ASP A 106 10.02 -10.44 12.50
N PHE A 107 10.69 -11.60 12.47
CA PHE A 107 10.05 -12.92 12.44
C PHE A 107 10.51 -13.83 13.58
N GLU A 108 9.57 -14.60 14.13
CA GLU A 108 9.83 -15.78 14.94
C GLU A 108 9.63 -17.01 14.06
N LEU A 109 10.71 -17.78 13.85
CA LEU A 109 10.65 -19.02 13.08
C LEU A 109 10.42 -20.25 13.99
N PRO A 110 9.73 -21.28 13.49
CA PRO A 110 9.46 -22.48 14.27
C PRO A 110 10.76 -23.17 14.73
N GLY A 111 10.75 -23.66 15.97
CA GLY A 111 11.87 -24.40 16.55
C GLY A 111 13.12 -23.56 16.84
N GLY A 112 13.00 -22.23 16.90
CA GLY A 112 14.14 -21.33 17.18
C GLY A 112 15.15 -21.24 16.03
N ARG A 113 14.73 -21.61 14.81
CA ARG A 113 15.54 -21.49 13.61
C ARG A 113 15.87 -20.02 13.30
N THR A 114 16.99 -19.79 12.63
CA THR A 114 17.34 -18.50 12.02
C THR A 114 17.41 -18.62 10.49
N PHE A 115 17.30 -17.48 9.80
CA PHE A 115 17.53 -17.42 8.36
C PHE A 115 19.02 -17.62 8.04
N SER A 116 19.28 -18.39 6.98
CA SER A 116 20.58 -18.46 6.30
C SER A 116 20.62 -17.54 5.09
N GLU A 117 21.79 -17.30 4.50
CA GLU A 117 21.91 -16.53 3.26
C GLU A 117 21.11 -17.15 2.10
N GLN A 118 21.08 -18.48 2.00
CA GLN A 118 20.30 -19.19 0.99
C GLN A 118 18.78 -19.00 1.17
N ASP A 119 18.33 -18.85 2.43
CA ASP A 119 16.93 -18.54 2.71
C ASP A 119 16.57 -17.15 2.19
N LEU A 120 17.46 -16.17 2.33
CA LEU A 120 17.23 -14.81 1.82
C LEU A 120 17.07 -14.77 0.30
N GLU A 121 17.89 -15.53 -0.43
CA GLU A 121 17.74 -15.67 -1.89
C GLU A 121 16.40 -16.32 -2.27
N THR A 122 16.00 -17.35 -1.50
CA THR A 122 14.72 -18.04 -1.71
C THR A 122 13.53 -17.12 -1.44
N ILE A 123 13.63 -16.29 -0.39
CA ILE A 123 12.62 -15.29 -0.03
C ILE A 123 12.52 -14.23 -1.13
N ASP A 124 13.62 -13.66 -1.61
CA ASP A 124 13.61 -12.68 -2.71
C ASP A 124 12.95 -13.27 -3.98
N GLY A 125 13.31 -14.51 -4.33
CA GLY A 125 12.70 -15.23 -5.44
C GLY A 125 11.18 -15.36 -5.27
N ARG A 126 10.70 -15.68 -4.07
CA ARG A 126 9.26 -15.78 -3.78
C ARG A 126 8.57 -14.42 -3.79
N MET A 127 9.20 -13.38 -3.24
CA MET A 127 8.68 -12.01 -3.28
C MET A 127 8.46 -11.54 -4.72
N ARG A 128 9.43 -11.79 -5.62
CA ARG A 128 9.29 -11.48 -7.05
C ARG A 128 8.10 -12.18 -7.70
N GLN A 129 7.84 -13.44 -7.35
CA GLN A 129 6.67 -14.17 -7.84
C GLN A 129 5.36 -13.55 -7.35
N ILE A 130 5.31 -13.11 -6.09
CA ILE A 130 4.12 -12.42 -5.53
C ILE A 130 3.88 -11.10 -6.26
N VAL A 131 4.92 -10.29 -6.47
CA VAL A 131 4.81 -9.04 -7.24
C VAL A 131 4.34 -9.29 -8.67
N GLN A 132 4.85 -10.33 -9.34
CA GLN A 132 4.43 -10.70 -10.70
C GLN A 132 2.99 -11.20 -10.78
N ALA A 133 2.44 -11.70 -9.67
CA ALA A 133 1.05 -12.15 -9.61
C ALA A 133 0.05 -10.98 -9.60
N ASP A 134 0.51 -9.73 -9.44
CA ASP A 134 -0.31 -8.51 -9.48
C ASP A 134 -1.54 -8.60 -8.57
N GLN A 135 -1.32 -9.10 -7.35
CA GLN A 135 -2.38 -9.23 -6.35
C GLN A 135 -2.84 -7.85 -5.89
N HIS A 136 -4.15 -7.69 -5.72
CA HIS A 136 -4.71 -6.47 -5.16
C HIS A 136 -4.46 -6.41 -3.65
N PHE A 137 -4.09 -5.22 -3.16
CA PHE A 137 -4.18 -4.90 -1.74
C PHE A 137 -5.64 -4.58 -1.40
N GLU A 138 -6.18 -5.24 -0.39
CA GLU A 138 -7.52 -4.98 0.13
C GLU A 138 -7.42 -4.37 1.53
N ARG A 139 -7.99 -3.19 1.71
CA ARG A 139 -8.14 -2.55 3.02
C ARG A 139 -9.55 -2.81 3.53
N SER A 140 -9.65 -3.19 4.80
CA SER A 140 -10.91 -3.24 5.52
C SER A 140 -10.75 -2.57 6.88
N GLU A 141 -11.84 -1.96 7.35
CA GLU A 141 -11.94 -1.48 8.72
C GLU A 141 -12.62 -2.54 9.55
N MET A 142 -12.07 -2.80 10.73
CA MET A 142 -12.57 -3.80 11.66
C MET A 142 -12.54 -3.23 13.08
N SER A 143 -13.46 -3.70 13.90
CA SER A 143 -13.40 -3.42 15.34
C SER A 143 -12.18 -4.11 15.97
N LEU A 144 -11.76 -3.60 17.13
CA LEU A 144 -10.69 -4.24 17.90
C LEU A 144 -11.04 -5.71 18.26
N GLU A 145 -12.31 -5.99 18.54
CA GLU A 145 -12.75 -7.34 18.87
C GLU A 145 -12.62 -8.29 17.68
N GLU A 146 -13.00 -7.86 16.47
CA GLU A 146 -12.83 -8.64 15.24
C GLU A 146 -11.36 -8.85 14.90
N GLY A 147 -10.51 -7.84 15.09
CA GLY A 147 -9.08 -7.94 14.77
C GLY A 147 -8.25 -8.80 15.72
N LEU A 148 -8.80 -9.17 16.88
CA LEU A 148 -8.15 -10.07 17.84
C LEU A 148 -8.53 -11.55 17.67
N GLN A 149 -9.44 -11.86 16.74
CA GLN A 149 -9.84 -13.23 16.40
C GLN A 149 -8.90 -13.85 15.37
#